data_AF-A0A1Q7H3X0-F1
#
_entry.id   AF-A0A1Q7H3X0-F1
#
_cell.length_a   1.000
_cell.length_b   1.000
_cell.length_c   1.000
_cell.angle_alpha   90.00
_cell.angle_beta   90.00
_cell.angle_gamma   90.00
#
_symmetry.space_group_name_H-M   'P 1'
#
loop_
_entity.id
_entity.type
_entity.pdbx_description
1 polymer ?
#
loop_
_entity_poly.entity_id
_entity_poly.type
_entity_poly.pdbx_seq_one_letter_code
_entity_poly.pdbx_strand_id
1 'polypeptide(L)'
;MIAGAKPADDGEGVIVKLLDIGGQARAVGVWPAAYPFKLARRTTLVEQNGDPITVGSDGRASVDVAAWGIAGVRLFTPAEAS
;
A
#
# COMPACT_ATOMS: atom_id res chain seq x y z
N MET A 1 6.45 -1.74 -13.92
CA MET A 1 5.89 -2.12 -12.60
C MET A 1 4.59 -2.83 -12.84
N ILE A 2 4.33 -3.91 -12.11
CA ILE A 2 3.02 -4.57 -12.07
C ILE A 2 2.39 -4.24 -10.73
N ALA A 3 1.13 -3.85 -10.74
CA ALA A 3 0.36 -3.56 -9.54
C ALA A 3 -0.90 -4.44 -9.53
N GLY A 4 -1.15 -5.08 -8.40
CA GLY A 4 -2.40 -5.78 -8.12
C GLY A 4 -3.01 -5.22 -6.84
N ALA A 5 -4.33 -5.09 -6.81
CA ALA A 5 -5.07 -4.67 -5.62
C ALA A 5 -6.24 -5.63 -5.37
N LYS A 6 -6.50 -5.95 -4.11
CA LYS A 6 -7.67 -6.72 -3.67
C LYS A 6 -8.10 -6.32 -2.26
N PRO A 7 -9.36 -6.57 -1.85
CA PRO A 7 -9.72 -6.53 -0.43
C PRO A 7 -8.79 -7.44 0.39
N ALA A 8 -8.48 -7.03 1.62
CA ALA A 8 -7.79 -7.89 2.58
C ALA A 8 -8.63 -9.13 2.88
N ASP A 9 -8.00 -10.28 3.14
CA ASP A 9 -8.68 -11.55 3.38
C ASP A 9 -9.51 -11.53 4.68
N ASP A 10 -9.13 -10.67 5.64
CA ASP A 10 -9.88 -10.41 6.88
C ASP A 10 -11.01 -9.37 6.69
N GLY A 11 -11.22 -8.88 5.47
CA GLY A 11 -12.25 -7.90 5.13
C GLY A 11 -11.89 -6.44 5.43
N GLU A 12 -10.75 -6.17 6.07
CA GLU A 12 -10.41 -4.85 6.58
C GLU A 12 -9.39 -4.12 5.67
N GLY A 13 -9.89 -3.22 4.83
CA GLY A 13 -9.05 -2.42 3.93
C GLY A 13 -8.62 -3.15 2.64
N VAL A 14 -7.63 -2.59 1.95
CA VAL A 14 -7.18 -3.02 0.62
C VAL A 14 -5.70 -3.35 0.65
N ILE A 15 -5.35 -4.48 0.06
CA ILE A 15 -3.98 -4.94 -0.15
C ILE A 15 -3.54 -4.54 -1.56
N VAL A 16 -2.44 -3.80 -1.64
CA VAL A 16 -1.75 -3.46 -2.88
C VAL A 16 -0.41 -4.18 -2.90
N LYS A 17 -0.15 -4.94 -3.97
CA LYS A 17 1.12 -5.62 -4.23
C LYS A 17 1.78 -4.98 -5.44
N LEU A 18 3.03 -4.57 -5.28
CA LEU A 18 3.84 -3.93 -6.32
C LEU A 18 5.05 -4.81 -6.63
N LEU A 19 5.23 -5.13 -7.91
CA LEU A 19 6.42 -5.82 -8.42
C LEU A 19 7.18 -4.88 -9.37
N ASP A 20 8.45 -4.62 -9.06
CA ASP A 20 9.35 -4.04 -10.05
C ASP A 20 9.78 -5.09 -11.07
N ILE A 21 9.66 -4.74 -12.35
CA ILE A 21 10.08 -5.57 -13.49
C ILE A 21 11.09 -4.85 -14.38
N GLY A 22 11.56 -3.67 -13.95
CA GLY A 22 12.50 -2.83 -14.70
C GLY A 22 13.91 -2.84 -14.14
N GLY A 23 14.14 -3.47 -12.98
CA GLY A 23 15.43 -3.50 -12.32
C GLY A 23 15.87 -2.16 -11.73
N GLN A 24 14.91 -1.32 -11.32
CA GLN A 24 15.19 0.02 -10.80
C GLN A 24 14.53 0.22 -9.44
N ALA A 25 15.34 0.50 -8.42
CA ALA A 25 14.84 0.86 -7.11
C ALA A 25 14.20 2.26 -7.14
N ARG A 26 13.01 2.40 -6.56
CA ARG A 26 12.29 3.68 -6.49
C ARG A 26 11.27 3.71 -5.37
N ALA A 27 11.00 4.91 -4.88
CA ALA A 27 9.81 5.20 -4.09
C ALA A 27 8.59 5.23 -5.03
N VAL A 28 7.51 4.55 -4.64
CA VAL A 28 6.28 4.46 -5.41
C VAL A 28 5.14 5.07 -4.60
N GLY A 29 4.48 6.08 -5.17
CA GLY A 29 3.24 6.59 -4.63
C GLY A 29 2.11 5.57 -4.78
N VAL A 30 1.36 5.32 -3.71
CA VAL A 30 0.17 4.49 -3.70
C VAL A 30 -1.00 5.33 -3.19
N TRP A 31 -2.04 5.47 -4.02
CA TRP A 31 -3.21 6.29 -3.73
C TRP A 31 -4.43 5.73 -4.47
N PRO A 32 -5.66 5.93 -3.98
CA PRO A 32 -6.84 5.96 -4.82
C PRO A 32 -6.92 7.34 -5.44
N ALA A 33 -7.26 7.41 -6.73
CA ALA A 33 -7.65 8.67 -7.33
C ALA A 33 -9.00 9.20 -6.78
N ALA A 34 -9.80 8.35 -6.12
CA ALA A 34 -11.20 8.62 -5.80
C ALA A 34 -11.55 8.73 -4.30
N TYR A 35 -10.73 8.22 -3.38
CA TYR A 35 -11.01 8.20 -1.93
C TYR A 35 -9.73 8.39 -1.11
N PRO A 36 -9.74 9.20 -0.03
CA PRO A 36 -8.58 9.33 0.84
C PRO A 36 -8.49 8.16 1.83
N PHE A 37 -7.45 7.33 1.75
CA PHE A 37 -7.09 6.42 2.84
C PHE A 37 -6.57 7.22 4.04
N LYS A 38 -6.85 6.75 5.26
CA LYS A 38 -6.42 7.42 6.49
C LYS A 38 -5.19 6.77 7.10
N LEU A 39 -5.00 5.48 6.86
CA LEU A 39 -3.89 4.71 7.39
C LEU A 39 -3.30 3.83 6.28
N ALA A 40 -1.98 3.64 6.35
CA ALA A 40 -1.24 2.73 5.50
C ALA A 40 -0.23 1.95 6.34
N ARG A 41 -0.01 0.68 5.99
CA ARG A 41 0.99 -0.20 6.62
C ARG A 41 1.72 -1.00 5.55
N ARG A 42 2.98 -1.35 5.79
CA ARG A 42 3.62 -2.45 5.08
C ARG A 42 2.83 -3.73 5.34
N THR A 43 2.80 -4.63 4.36
CA THR A 43 2.26 -5.98 4.56
C THR A 43 3.11 -7.01 3.82
N THR A 44 3.15 -8.23 4.37
CA THR A 44 3.72 -9.39 3.68
C THR A 44 2.77 -9.86 2.58
N LEU A 45 3.23 -10.80 1.74
CA LEU A 45 2.41 -11.41 0.68
C LEU A 45 1.24 -12.24 1.20
N VAL A 46 1.29 -12.63 2.46
CA VAL A 46 0.24 -13.35 3.21
C VAL A 46 -0.47 -12.42 4.21
N GLU A 47 -0.43 -11.11 3.97
CA GLU A 47 -1.32 -10.12 4.60
C GLU A 47 -1.04 -9.84 6.08
N GLN A 48 0.15 -10.23 6.56
CA GLN A 48 0.60 -9.85 7.89
C GLN A 48 1.04 -8.39 7.89
N ASN A 49 0.40 -7.59 8.75
CA ASN A 49 0.71 -6.19 8.95
C ASN A 49 2.12 -6.01 9.50
N GLY A 50 2.84 -5.04 8.93
CA GLY A 50 4.12 -4.56 9.43
C GLY A 50 4.05 -3.09 9.83
N ASP A 51 5.18 -2.41 9.59
CA ASP A 51 5.39 -1.02 10.00
C ASP A 51 4.36 -0.06 9.38
N PRO A 52 3.94 0.97 10.13
CA PRO A 52 3.11 2.04 9.60
C PRO A 52 3.84 2.80 8.48
N ILE A 53 3.07 3.21 7.47
CA ILE A 53 3.52 4.10 6.41
C ILE A 53 2.80 5.43 6.61
N THR A 54 3.55 6.52 6.65
CA THR A 54 2.96 7.86 6.73
C THR A 54 2.09 8.13 5.51
N VAL A 55 0.84 8.51 5.75
CA VAL A 55 -0.05 9.04 4.71
C VAL A 55 0.10 10.55 4.70
N GLY A 56 0.47 11.11 3.56
CA GLY A 56 0.59 12.55 3.37
C GLY A 56 -0.77 13.26 3.49
N SER A 57 -0.73 14.58 3.66
CA SER A 57 -1.95 15.42 3.66
C SER A 57 -2.71 15.37 2.32
N ASP A 58 -2.05 14.94 1.25
CA ASP A 58 -2.62 14.68 -0.07
C ASP A 58 -3.26 13.29 -0.21
N GLY A 59 -3.32 12.51 0.89
CA GLY A 59 -3.88 11.16 0.93
C GLY A 59 -2.99 10.10 0.27
N ARG A 60 -1.73 10.43 -0.04
CA ARG A 60 -0.80 9.49 -0.69
C ARG A 60 0.09 8.83 0.35
N ALA A 61 0.31 7.52 0.18
CA ALA A 61 1.39 6.81 0.85
C ALA A 61 2.54 6.62 -0.14
N SER A 62 3.77 6.62 0.35
CA SER A 62 4.94 6.27 -0.46
C SER A 62 5.59 5.00 0.08
N VAL A 63 5.95 4.09 -0.81
CA VAL A 63 6.57 2.82 -0.46
C VAL A 63 7.81 2.59 -1.31
N ASP A 64 8.94 2.31 -0.65
CA ASP A 64 10.15 1.92 -1.36
C ASP A 64 10.00 0.51 -1.93
N VAL A 65 10.33 0.38 -3.23
CA VAL A 65 10.41 -0.87 -3.96
C VAL A 65 11.85 -1.01 -4.47
N ALA A 66 12.52 -2.10 -4.07
CA ALA A 66 13.86 -2.40 -4.55
C ALA A 66 13.85 -2.79 -6.04
N ALA A 67 15.01 -2.72 -6.70
CA ALA A 67 15.18 -3.24 -8.06
C ALA A 67 14.82 -4.74 -8.10
N TRP A 68 13.93 -5.13 -9.02
CA TRP A 68 13.36 -6.50 -9.07
C TRP A 68 12.62 -6.94 -7.80
N GLY A 69 12.35 -6.00 -6.89
CA GLY A 69 11.77 -6.26 -5.59
C GLY A 69 10.24 -6.27 -5.61
N ILE A 70 9.69 -6.76 -4.52
CA ILE A 70 8.25 -6.74 -4.23
C ILE A 70 7.97 -5.91 -2.97
N ALA A 71 6.87 -5.17 -2.98
CA ALA A 71 6.37 -4.47 -1.80
C ALA A 71 4.86 -4.72 -1.65
N GLY A 72 4.44 -5.03 -0.42
CA GLY A 72 3.03 -5.06 -0.04
C GLY A 72 2.69 -3.84 0.80
N VAL A 73 1.56 -3.21 0.48
CA VAL A 73 0.95 -2.13 1.27
C VAL A 73 -0.48 -2.50 1.59
N ARG A 74 -0.88 -2.33 2.85
CA ARG A 74 -2.29 -2.38 3.27
C ARG A 74 -2.78 -0.97 3.54
N LEU A 75 -3.89 -0.61 2.92
CA LEU A 75 -4.49 0.71 2.96
C LEU A 75 -5.86 0.61 3.63
N PHE A 76 -6.16 1.54 4.54
CA PHE A 76 -7.40 1.52 5.31
C PHE A 76 -8.19 2.80 5.07
N THR A 77 -9.47 2.65 4.77
CA THR A 77 -10.49 3.71 4.81
C THR A 77 -11.39 3.51 6.03
N PRO A 78 -11.02 3.94 7.23
CA PRO A 78 -12.05 4.26 8.20
C PRO A 78 -12.78 5.54 7.72
N ALA A 79 -14.12 5.57 7.81
CA ALA A 79 -14.70 6.68 8.53
C ALA A 79 -14.27 6.44 9.98
N GLU A 80 -13.58 7.39 10.59
CA GLU A 80 -13.24 7.28 12.01
C GLU A 80 -14.57 7.12 12.76
N ALA A 81 -14.78 5.95 13.35
CA ALA A 81 -15.81 5.80 14.36
C ALA A 81 -15.39 6.70 15.52
N SER A 82 -16.28 7.65 15.81
CA SER A 82 -16.27 8.48 17.02
C SER A 82 -16.42 7.64 18.28
#